data_AF-V4UT99-F1
#
_entry.id   AF-V4UT99-F1
#
_cell.length_a   1.000
_cell.length_b   1.000
_cell.length_c   1.000
_cell.angle_alpha   90.00
_cell.angle_beta   90.00
_cell.angle_gamma   90.00
#
_symmetry.space_group_name_H-M   'P 1'
#
loop_
_entity.id
_entity.type
_entity.pdbx_description
1 polymer ?
#
loop_
_entity_poly.entity_id
_entity_poly.type
_entity_poly.pdbx_seq_one_letter_code
_entity_poly.pdbx_strand_id
1 'polypeptide(L)'
;MLWSEKLNCVVFYFVGIWCVCCLITNVSGSIHEYKNEAFYPKSNAFFFHGGSEGLYASKLLHSPDASSPDKPLKGKSFIRFETVTFVRPKESASKQNEMQTITGMVEAIILEVKERERIGGSFLKTDVLCCTNNLSKEGSCSVGEVIIHKDPENHEWPRRIKAFFQGTNEETQISEEVEIERTGMYYLYFMYCDPQLKGTMIKGRTVWKNPDGYLPGKMAPLMTFFGLMSLAYLVLGLAWFLRFVQLWKDIIQLHYYITGVIALGMCEVAIWYFEYANFNSTGSRPMGITLWAVTFTSVKKTVSRLLLLAVSMGYGVVRPTLGGLTFKVVFLGLVYFVASEALEIFENLGNINDFSGKAKLFFVLPVTVLDVCFILWIFSSLSRTLEKLQVMFCVMLSFHPDR
;
A
#
# COMPACT_ATOMS: atom_id res chain seq x y z
N MET A 1 41.03 -15.10 1.77
CA MET A 1 41.08 -13.64 2.02
C MET A 1 40.27 -12.83 0.99
N LEU A 2 40.40 -13.06 -0.32
CA LEU A 2 39.63 -12.33 -1.36
C LEU A 2 38.09 -12.48 -1.31
N TRP A 3 37.54 -13.46 -0.58
CA TRP A 3 36.09 -13.68 -0.47
C TRP A 3 35.44 -12.84 0.66
N SER A 4 36.23 -12.42 1.66
CA SER A 4 35.75 -11.59 2.77
C SER A 4 35.60 -10.12 2.36
N GLU A 5 36.45 -9.62 1.46
CA GLU A 5 36.38 -8.22 0.98
C GLU A 5 35.22 -7.99 0.01
N LYS A 6 34.88 -8.98 -0.83
CA LYS A 6 33.71 -8.89 -1.71
C LYS A 6 32.38 -9.00 -0.95
N LEU A 7 32.33 -9.78 0.13
CA LEU A 7 31.18 -9.84 1.03
C LEU A 7 30.97 -8.51 1.76
N ASN A 8 32.05 -7.86 2.21
CA ASN A 8 32.00 -6.54 2.81
C ASN A 8 31.53 -5.46 1.83
N CYS A 9 31.97 -5.47 0.57
CA CYS A 9 31.46 -4.52 -0.43
C CYS A 9 29.95 -4.66 -0.69
N VAL A 10 29.42 -5.90 -0.70
CA VAL A 10 27.99 -6.16 -0.86
C VAL A 10 27.21 -5.68 0.38
N VAL A 11 27.74 -5.93 1.59
CA VAL A 11 27.16 -5.43 2.85
C VAL A 11 27.18 -3.90 2.90
N PHE A 12 28.27 -3.24 2.48
CA PHE A 12 28.37 -1.78 2.41
C PHE A 12 27.42 -1.18 1.37
N TYR A 13 27.18 -1.87 0.25
CA TYR A 13 26.20 -1.44 -0.75
C TYR A 13 24.76 -1.58 -0.22
N PHE A 14 24.46 -2.62 0.56
CA PHE A 14 23.19 -2.79 1.25
C PHE A 14 22.98 -1.76 2.37
N VAL A 15 24.01 -1.45 3.15
CA VAL A 15 23.98 -0.36 4.15
C VAL A 15 23.83 1.01 3.47
N GLY A 16 24.42 1.20 2.28
CA GLY A 16 24.27 2.41 1.48
C GLY A 16 22.84 2.60 0.95
N ILE A 17 22.23 1.55 0.38
CA ILE A 17 20.82 1.56 -0.06
C ILE A 17 19.88 1.76 1.13
N TRP A 18 20.17 1.10 2.26
CA TRP A 18 19.46 1.29 3.53
C TRP A 18 19.51 2.74 4.00
N CYS A 19 20.68 3.38 3.95
CA CYS A 19 20.90 4.76 4.38
C CYS A 19 20.21 5.77 3.46
N VAL A 20 20.15 5.49 2.14
CA VAL A 20 19.41 6.31 1.17
C VAL A 20 17.88 6.16 1.35
N CYS A 21 17.39 4.98 1.71
CA CYS A 21 15.97 4.76 2.02
C CYS A 21 15.52 5.43 3.34
N CYS A 22 16.42 5.66 4.30
CA CYS A 22 16.11 6.37 5.54
C CYS A 22 15.86 7.89 5.37
N LEU A 23 16.13 8.46 4.19
CA LEU A 23 15.90 9.88 3.91
C LEU A 23 14.48 10.22 3.43
N ILE A 24 13.58 9.23 3.36
CA ILE A 24 12.23 9.42 2.82
C ILE A 24 11.25 9.68 3.97
N THR A 25 10.46 10.75 3.81
CA THR A 25 9.47 11.23 4.78
C THR A 25 8.29 10.27 4.94
N ASN A 26 7.66 10.30 6.13
CA ASN A 26 6.46 9.53 6.50
C ASN A 26 5.43 9.40 5.36
N VAL A 27 5.07 8.16 5.03
CA VAL A 27 3.98 7.89 4.08
C VAL A 27 2.65 7.93 4.85
N SER A 28 1.87 8.94 4.49
CA SER A 28 0.49 9.14 4.95
C SER A 28 -0.40 8.02 4.39
N GLY A 29 -1.01 7.23 5.28
CA GLY A 29 -1.96 6.18 4.93
C GLY A 29 -3.38 6.68 5.17
N SER A 30 -3.94 6.37 6.34
CA SER A 30 -5.28 6.81 6.73
C SER A 30 -5.36 8.28 7.20
N ILE A 31 -4.21 8.92 7.43
CA ILE A 31 -4.10 10.34 7.68
C ILE A 31 -3.48 10.93 6.43
N HIS A 32 -4.20 11.81 5.72
CA HIS A 32 -3.67 12.52 4.56
C HIS A 32 -3.27 13.93 4.98
N GLU A 33 -1.99 14.24 4.87
CA GLU A 33 -1.41 15.54 5.17
C GLU A 33 -1.19 16.34 3.88
N TYR A 34 -1.61 17.61 3.86
CA TYR A 34 -1.46 18.53 2.73
C TYR A 34 -0.45 19.62 3.08
N LYS A 35 0.65 19.70 2.32
CA LYS A 35 1.78 20.60 2.62
C LYS A 35 1.91 21.71 1.60
N ASN A 36 1.03 22.72 1.68
CA ASN A 36 0.99 23.85 0.76
C ASN A 36 1.03 23.37 -0.69
N GLU A 37 0.03 22.57 -1.05
CA GLU A 37 -0.07 22.01 -2.40
C GLU A 37 -1.02 22.85 -3.26
N ALA A 38 -0.75 22.91 -4.55
CA ALA A 38 -1.52 23.70 -5.49
C ALA A 38 -2.64 22.87 -6.13
N PHE A 39 -3.78 23.50 -6.39
CA PHE A 39 -4.81 22.92 -7.22
C PHE A 39 -4.38 22.94 -8.68
N TYR A 40 -4.69 21.87 -9.42
CA TYR A 40 -4.42 21.81 -10.84
C TYR A 40 -5.70 22.07 -11.65
N PRO A 41 -5.59 22.78 -12.79
CA PRO A 41 -6.74 23.01 -13.65
C PRO A 41 -7.18 21.70 -14.31
N LYS A 42 -8.49 21.42 -14.27
CA LYS A 42 -9.12 20.28 -14.94
C LYS A 42 -10.46 20.73 -15.51
N SER A 43 -10.59 20.68 -16.84
CA SER A 43 -11.77 21.22 -17.53
C SER A 43 -12.01 22.70 -17.17
N ASN A 44 -13.21 23.06 -16.70
CA ASN A 44 -13.56 24.41 -16.23
C ASN A 44 -13.49 24.55 -14.69
N ALA A 45 -12.78 23.67 -13.99
CA ALA A 45 -12.60 23.68 -12.54
C ALA A 45 -11.12 23.63 -12.15
N PHE A 46 -10.84 23.95 -10.90
CA PHE A 46 -9.58 23.63 -10.25
C PHE A 46 -9.80 22.47 -9.30
N PHE A 47 -8.94 21.46 -9.39
CA PHE A 47 -9.12 20.18 -8.72
C PHE A 47 -7.90 19.84 -7.88
N PHE A 48 -8.14 19.21 -6.73
CA PHE A 48 -7.12 18.62 -5.88
C PHE A 48 -7.64 17.31 -5.26
N HIS A 49 -6.82 16.25 -5.32
CA HIS A 49 -7.15 14.94 -4.77
C HIS A 49 -6.80 14.89 -3.28
N GLY A 50 -7.82 14.89 -2.42
CA GLY A 50 -7.65 14.92 -0.97
C GLY A 50 -7.31 13.57 -0.33
N GLY A 51 -7.65 12.45 -0.96
CA GLY A 51 -7.40 11.12 -0.39
C GLY A 51 -8.36 10.06 -0.91
N SER A 52 -7.97 8.80 -0.71
CA SER A 52 -8.75 7.65 -1.15
C SER A 52 -8.56 6.48 -0.19
N GLU A 53 -9.59 6.10 0.55
CA GLU A 53 -9.49 5.00 1.50
C GLU A 53 -10.75 4.15 1.55
N GLY A 54 -10.56 2.88 1.93
CA GLY A 54 -11.66 1.97 2.22
C GLY A 54 -12.16 2.20 3.64
N LEU A 55 -13.45 2.49 3.80
CA LEU A 55 -14.07 2.68 5.11
C LEU A 55 -15.21 1.68 5.31
N TYR A 56 -15.28 1.12 6.52
CA TYR A 56 -16.42 0.34 6.98
C TYR A 56 -17.50 1.25 7.54
N ALA A 57 -18.75 0.79 7.49
CA ALA A 57 -19.85 1.46 8.19
C ALA A 57 -19.59 1.54 9.70
N SER A 58 -19.99 2.64 10.32
CA SER A 58 -20.09 2.76 11.77
C SER A 58 -20.94 1.63 12.35
N LYS A 59 -20.43 0.99 13.42
CA LYS A 59 -21.20 0.04 14.22
C LYS A 59 -22.08 0.87 15.16
N LEU A 60 -23.40 0.77 15.03
CA LEU A 60 -24.37 1.36 15.96
C LEU A 60 -24.25 0.67 17.34
N LEU A 61 -23.30 1.12 18.16
CA LEU A 61 -23.24 0.74 19.56
C LEU A 61 -24.14 1.71 20.35
N HIS A 62 -25.33 1.26 20.71
CA HIS A 62 -26.13 1.88 21.78
C HIS A 62 -25.30 1.84 23.07
N SER A 63 -24.63 2.95 23.40
CA SER A 63 -24.06 3.19 24.73
C SER A 63 -24.87 4.30 25.39
N PRO A 64 -25.52 4.08 26.55
CA PRO A 64 -26.45 5.05 27.15
C PRO A 64 -25.83 6.34 27.70
N ASP A 65 -24.50 6.48 27.75
CA ASP A 65 -23.85 7.59 28.45
C ASP A 65 -22.81 8.32 27.58
N ALA A 66 -23.31 9.24 26.74
CA ALA A 66 -22.50 10.17 25.94
C ALA A 66 -22.49 11.57 26.59
N SER A 67 -21.76 11.73 27.68
CA SER A 67 -21.55 13.03 28.36
C SER A 67 -20.08 13.32 28.67
N SER A 68 -19.16 12.90 27.80
CA SER A 68 -17.75 13.30 27.89
C SER A 68 -17.09 13.34 26.49
N PRO A 69 -16.45 14.45 26.10
CA PRO A 69 -15.82 14.63 24.79
C PRO A 69 -14.52 13.83 24.58
N ASP A 70 -13.97 13.18 25.63
CA ASP A 70 -12.63 12.59 25.61
C ASP A 70 -12.58 11.05 25.59
N LYS A 71 -13.71 10.35 25.44
CA LYS A 71 -13.68 8.87 25.32
C LYS A 71 -13.40 8.43 23.87
N PRO A 72 -12.53 7.43 23.65
CA PRO A 72 -12.32 6.88 22.32
C PRO A 72 -13.64 6.28 21.82
N LEU A 73 -14.23 6.90 20.80
CA LEU A 73 -15.45 6.47 20.10
C LEU A 73 -15.24 5.09 19.49
N LYS A 74 -15.42 4.05 20.30
CA LYS A 74 -15.21 2.65 19.90
C LYS A 74 -16.35 2.27 18.97
N GLY A 75 -16.03 1.89 17.73
CA GLY A 75 -17.00 1.43 16.73
C GLY A 75 -17.50 2.48 15.73
N LYS A 76 -17.12 3.75 15.83
CA LYS A 76 -17.47 4.76 14.82
C LYS A 76 -16.45 4.83 13.69
N SER A 77 -16.95 4.99 12.46
CA SER A 77 -16.17 5.25 11.26
C SER A 77 -16.41 6.67 10.79
N PHE A 78 -15.35 7.43 10.54
CA PHE A 78 -15.49 8.84 10.17
C PHE A 78 -14.34 9.35 9.32
N ILE A 79 -14.64 10.44 8.60
CA ILE A 79 -13.66 11.32 7.97
C ILE A 79 -13.70 12.65 8.70
N ARG A 80 -12.61 13.01 9.36
CA ARG A 80 -12.46 14.26 10.12
C ARG A 80 -11.51 15.21 9.42
N PHE A 81 -11.96 16.44 9.22
CA PHE A 81 -11.13 17.52 8.71
C PHE A 81 -10.45 18.21 9.89
N GLU A 82 -9.17 17.91 10.12
CA GLU A 82 -8.39 18.57 11.16
C GLU A 82 -7.70 19.81 10.57
N THR A 83 -8.40 20.95 10.69
CA THR A 83 -7.92 22.28 10.26
C THR A 83 -7.41 22.27 8.81
N VAL A 84 -8.29 21.95 7.87
CA VAL A 84 -7.98 22.08 6.44
C VAL A 84 -8.18 23.53 6.03
N THR A 85 -7.10 24.22 5.73
CA THR A 85 -7.07 25.64 5.36
C THR A 85 -6.80 25.80 3.87
N PHE A 86 -7.58 26.64 3.21
CA PHE A 86 -7.34 27.09 1.86
C PHE A 86 -6.82 28.51 1.90
N VAL A 87 -5.71 28.76 1.21
CA VAL A 87 -5.03 30.05 1.16
C VAL A 87 -5.09 30.57 -0.26
N ARG A 88 -5.87 31.63 -0.50
CA ARG A 88 -5.95 32.27 -1.81
C ARG A 88 -4.81 33.29 -2.00
N PRO A 89 -4.40 33.59 -3.24
CA PRO A 89 -3.38 34.59 -3.50
C PRO A 89 -3.78 36.00 -3.04
N LYS A 90 -2.80 36.80 -2.62
CA LYS A 90 -2.99 38.20 -2.21
C LYS A 90 -3.65 39.05 -3.29
N GLU A 91 -3.25 38.85 -4.54
CA GLU A 91 -3.82 39.55 -5.70
C GLU A 91 -5.32 39.27 -5.90
N SER A 92 -5.76 38.06 -5.53
CA SER A 92 -7.16 37.67 -5.60
C SER A 92 -7.95 38.26 -4.43
N ALA A 93 -7.35 38.32 -3.24
CA ALA A 93 -7.94 38.89 -2.04
C ALA A 93 -8.11 40.42 -2.14
N SER A 94 -7.10 41.14 -2.66
CA SER A 94 -7.11 42.60 -2.77
C SER A 94 -8.12 43.15 -3.78
N LYS A 95 -8.63 42.30 -4.68
CA LYS A 95 -9.67 42.67 -5.67
C LYS A 95 -11.08 42.63 -5.08
N GLN A 96 -11.26 42.06 -3.88
CA GLN A 96 -12.56 41.87 -3.26
C GLN A 96 -12.90 43.02 -2.31
N ASN A 97 -14.19 43.24 -2.10
CA ASN A 97 -14.66 44.23 -1.14
C ASN A 97 -14.69 43.64 0.27
N GLU A 98 -14.19 44.39 1.27
CA GLU A 98 -14.17 43.95 2.67
C GLU A 98 -15.56 43.60 3.22
N MET A 99 -16.60 44.31 2.76
CA MET A 99 -17.98 44.09 3.22
C MET A 99 -18.68 42.87 2.58
N GLN A 100 -18.07 42.22 1.59
CA GLN A 100 -18.68 41.04 0.95
C GLN A 100 -18.52 39.80 1.84
N THR A 101 -19.63 39.14 2.14
CA THR A 101 -19.66 37.93 2.97
C THR A 101 -19.14 36.69 2.24
N ILE A 102 -19.28 36.63 0.91
CA ILE A 102 -18.82 35.52 0.07
C ILE A 102 -18.02 36.10 -1.10
N THR A 103 -16.72 35.86 -1.11
CA THR A 103 -15.77 36.37 -2.11
C THR A 103 -14.99 35.25 -2.81
N GLY A 104 -15.45 34.01 -2.62
CA GLY A 104 -14.87 32.80 -3.18
C GLY A 104 -15.40 31.57 -2.43
N MET A 105 -15.50 30.45 -3.13
CA MET A 105 -15.98 29.19 -2.57
C MET A 105 -15.04 28.04 -2.94
N VAL A 106 -14.75 27.17 -1.97
CA VAL A 106 -14.09 25.89 -2.17
C VAL A 106 -15.00 24.79 -1.65
N GLU A 107 -15.18 23.74 -2.43
CA GLU A 107 -16.04 22.61 -2.11
C GLU A 107 -15.19 21.37 -1.84
N ALA A 108 -15.40 20.76 -0.67
CA ALA A 108 -14.92 19.43 -0.35
C ALA A 108 -16.04 18.43 -0.63
N ILE A 109 -15.79 17.48 -1.52
CA ILE A 109 -16.77 16.50 -1.98
C ILE A 109 -16.28 15.12 -1.59
N ILE A 110 -17.07 14.43 -0.76
CA ILE A 110 -16.84 13.04 -0.38
C ILE A 110 -17.84 12.18 -1.16
N LEU A 111 -17.33 11.16 -1.82
CA LEU A 111 -18.14 10.26 -2.64
C LEU A 111 -17.62 8.84 -2.55
N GLU A 112 -18.50 7.87 -2.80
CA GLU A 112 -18.07 6.49 -3.01
C GLU A 112 -17.51 6.32 -4.44
N VAL A 113 -16.56 5.39 -4.63
CA VAL A 113 -15.97 5.12 -5.97
C VAL A 113 -17.02 4.82 -7.03
N LYS A 114 -18.09 4.08 -6.68
CA LYS A 114 -19.19 3.75 -7.60
C LYS A 114 -20.00 4.97 -8.04
N GLU A 115 -19.94 6.05 -7.27
CA GLU A 115 -20.66 7.31 -7.53
C GLU A 115 -19.80 8.32 -8.30
N ARG A 116 -18.60 7.93 -8.76
CA ARG A 116 -17.69 8.83 -9.47
C ARG A 116 -18.33 9.53 -10.68
N GLU A 117 -19.21 8.83 -11.39
CA GLU A 117 -19.93 9.38 -12.56
C GLU A 117 -21.02 10.39 -12.19
N ARG A 118 -21.41 10.49 -10.91
CA ARG A 118 -22.38 11.47 -10.40
C ARG A 118 -21.78 12.87 -10.22
N ILE A 119 -20.46 13.00 -10.29
CA ILE A 119 -19.76 14.30 -10.23
C ILE A 119 -19.44 14.78 -11.64
N GLY A 120 -19.75 16.03 -11.91
CA GLY A 120 -19.53 16.67 -13.19
C GLY A 120 -20.65 16.42 -14.20
N GLY A 121 -20.39 16.87 -15.42
CA GLY A 121 -21.33 16.83 -16.54
C GLY A 121 -21.37 15.49 -17.26
N SER A 122 -20.71 14.43 -16.77
CA SER A 122 -20.69 13.12 -17.43
C SER A 122 -22.11 12.56 -17.63
N PHE A 123 -23.00 12.78 -16.66
CA PHE A 123 -24.44 12.47 -16.79
C PHE A 123 -25.11 13.25 -17.94
N LEU A 124 -24.66 14.47 -18.19
CA LEU A 124 -25.11 15.35 -19.27
C LEU A 124 -24.30 15.15 -20.57
N LYS A 125 -23.45 14.12 -20.64
CA LYS A 125 -22.50 13.87 -21.76
C LYS A 125 -21.57 15.05 -22.05
N THR A 126 -21.21 15.80 -21.01
CA THR A 126 -20.31 16.95 -21.11
C THR A 126 -19.14 16.77 -20.15
N ASP A 127 -17.94 17.21 -20.54
CA ASP A 127 -16.74 17.10 -19.71
C ASP A 127 -16.59 18.27 -18.71
N VAL A 128 -17.64 19.08 -18.52
CA VAL A 128 -17.62 20.23 -17.59
C VAL A 128 -17.82 19.76 -16.16
N LEU A 129 -17.07 20.34 -15.22
CA LEU A 129 -17.17 20.03 -13.79
C LEU A 129 -17.97 21.09 -13.04
N CYS A 130 -17.84 22.35 -13.46
CA CYS A 130 -18.52 23.48 -12.85
C CYS A 130 -19.79 23.86 -13.60
N CYS A 131 -20.81 24.23 -12.85
CA CYS A 131 -22.09 24.68 -13.37
C CYS A 131 -21.94 26.01 -14.11
N THR A 132 -22.34 26.02 -15.38
CA THR A 132 -22.38 27.23 -16.21
C THR A 132 -23.77 27.85 -16.18
N ASN A 133 -23.87 29.12 -16.60
CA ASN A 133 -25.15 29.82 -16.67
C ASN A 133 -26.20 29.09 -17.54
N ASN A 134 -25.77 28.40 -18.62
CA ASN A 134 -26.69 27.67 -19.49
C ASN A 134 -27.29 26.47 -18.76
N LEU A 135 -26.46 25.69 -18.06
CA LEU A 135 -26.89 24.53 -17.28
C LEU A 135 -27.76 24.92 -16.07
N SER A 136 -27.50 26.10 -15.49
CA SER A 136 -28.32 26.62 -14.39
C SER A 136 -29.71 27.05 -14.85
N LYS A 137 -29.83 27.64 -16.05
CA LYS A 137 -31.13 27.98 -16.66
C LYS A 137 -31.98 26.75 -16.97
N GLU A 138 -31.35 25.62 -17.26
CA GLU A 138 -32.01 24.32 -17.43
C GLU A 138 -32.45 23.69 -16.10
N GLY A 139 -32.16 24.33 -14.95
CA GLY A 139 -32.55 23.86 -13.62
C GLY A 139 -31.65 22.75 -13.05
N SER A 140 -30.54 22.43 -13.72
CA SER A 140 -29.69 21.30 -13.37
C SER A 140 -28.72 21.58 -12.22
N CYS A 141 -28.33 22.84 -11.99
CA CYS A 141 -27.34 23.21 -10.97
C CYS A 141 -27.32 24.72 -10.65
N SER A 142 -26.66 25.10 -9.55
CA SER A 142 -26.41 26.50 -9.18
C SER A 142 -25.09 26.99 -9.76
N VAL A 143 -25.09 28.19 -10.35
CA VAL A 143 -23.92 28.79 -11.00
C VAL A 143 -22.74 28.89 -10.03
N GLY A 144 -21.54 28.49 -10.51
CA GLY A 144 -20.31 28.57 -9.72
C GLY A 144 -20.10 27.42 -8.74
N GLU A 145 -21.00 26.44 -8.71
CA GLU A 145 -20.87 25.21 -7.92
C GLU A 145 -20.46 24.02 -8.82
N VAL A 146 -19.84 23.02 -8.21
CA VAL A 146 -19.58 21.73 -8.85
C VAL A 146 -20.91 21.02 -9.11
N ILE A 147 -21.05 20.46 -10.30
CA ILE A 147 -22.21 19.66 -10.70
C ILE A 147 -22.18 18.36 -9.89
N ILE A 148 -23.20 18.12 -9.07
CA ILE A 148 -23.37 16.88 -8.31
C ILE A 148 -24.79 16.39 -8.52
N HIS A 149 -24.92 15.18 -9.04
CA HIS A 149 -26.20 14.49 -9.10
C HIS A 149 -26.40 13.68 -7.82
N LYS A 150 -27.33 14.12 -6.96
CA LYS A 150 -27.67 13.42 -5.72
C LYS A 150 -28.18 12.01 -5.98
N ASP A 151 -27.93 11.10 -5.05
CA ASP A 151 -28.51 9.76 -5.13
C ASP A 151 -30.03 9.81 -4.78
N PRO A 152 -30.91 9.20 -5.59
CA PRO A 152 -32.34 9.14 -5.29
C PRO A 152 -32.67 8.32 -4.02
N GLU A 153 -31.83 7.36 -3.64
CA GLU A 153 -32.00 6.58 -2.41
C GLU A 153 -31.39 7.27 -1.19
N ASN A 154 -30.30 8.02 -1.38
CA ASN A 154 -29.62 8.75 -0.31
C ASN A 154 -29.33 10.21 -0.69
N HIS A 155 -30.24 11.10 -0.30
CA HIS A 155 -30.18 12.52 -0.65
C HIS A 155 -29.01 13.29 0.00
N GLU A 156 -28.31 12.67 0.95
CA GLU A 156 -27.12 13.24 1.61
C GLU A 156 -25.81 12.95 0.87
N TRP A 157 -25.79 11.96 -0.03
CA TRP A 157 -24.59 11.53 -0.77
C TRP A 157 -24.71 11.80 -2.28
N PRO A 158 -23.61 12.20 -2.97
CA PRO A 158 -22.29 12.55 -2.44
C PRO A 158 -22.33 13.73 -1.45
N ARG A 159 -21.54 13.63 -0.38
CA ARG A 159 -21.51 14.64 0.69
C ARG A 159 -20.71 15.84 0.23
N ARG A 160 -21.31 17.03 0.34
CA ARG A 160 -20.71 18.31 -0.05
C ARG A 160 -20.54 19.20 1.17
N ILE A 161 -19.32 19.69 1.37
CA ILE A 161 -18.96 20.68 2.40
C ILE A 161 -18.43 21.93 1.69
N LYS A 162 -18.97 23.09 2.03
CA LYS A 162 -18.62 24.37 1.41
C LYS A 162 -17.80 25.22 2.38
N ALA A 163 -16.65 25.70 1.93
CA ALA A 163 -15.87 26.73 2.60
C ALA A 163 -15.94 28.03 1.81
N PHE A 164 -16.13 29.15 2.52
CA PHE A 164 -16.29 30.46 1.90
C PHE A 164 -15.17 31.40 2.34
N PHE A 165 -14.61 32.15 1.40
CA PHE A 165 -13.73 33.27 1.71
C PHE A 165 -14.58 34.50 2.04
N GLN A 166 -14.24 35.18 3.13
CA GLN A 166 -14.95 36.38 3.61
C GLN A 166 -14.12 37.63 3.37
N GLY A 167 -14.71 38.66 2.77
CA GLY A 167 -14.08 39.95 2.51
C GLY A 167 -12.73 39.82 1.83
N THR A 168 -11.70 40.40 2.43
CA THR A 168 -10.30 40.39 1.97
C THR A 168 -9.45 39.31 2.65
N ASN A 169 -10.04 38.41 3.44
CA ASN A 169 -9.29 37.36 4.15
C ASN A 169 -8.59 36.42 3.17
N GLU A 170 -7.32 36.12 3.40
CA GLU A 170 -6.53 35.21 2.56
C GLU A 170 -6.86 33.74 2.84
N GLU A 171 -7.40 33.44 4.03
CA GLU A 171 -7.61 32.07 4.51
C GLU A 171 -9.07 31.76 4.77
N THR A 172 -9.47 30.52 4.48
CA THR A 172 -10.72 29.91 4.94
C THR A 172 -10.45 28.47 5.36
N GLN A 173 -11.25 27.93 6.29
CA GLN A 173 -10.99 26.63 6.90
C GLN A 173 -12.22 25.73 6.97
N ILE A 174 -12.00 24.43 6.90
CA ILE A 174 -12.98 23.37 7.16
C ILE A 174 -12.56 22.61 8.41
N SER A 175 -13.50 22.47 9.35
CA SER A 175 -13.35 21.69 10.58
C SER A 175 -14.68 20.96 10.88
N GLU A 176 -15.00 19.98 10.03
CA GLU A 176 -16.20 19.13 10.15
C GLU A 176 -15.77 17.66 10.34
N GLU A 177 -16.67 16.85 10.90
CA GLU A 177 -16.54 15.39 10.95
C GLU A 177 -17.74 14.77 10.24
N VAL A 178 -17.47 13.86 9.30
CA VAL A 178 -18.49 13.14 8.53
C VAL A 178 -18.48 11.68 8.95
N GLU A 179 -19.61 11.20 9.47
CA GLU A 179 -19.80 9.80 9.85
C GLU A 179 -20.10 8.93 8.62
N ILE A 180 -19.57 7.71 8.60
CA ILE A 180 -19.72 6.77 7.48
C ILE A 180 -20.76 5.72 7.80
N GLU A 181 -21.87 5.74 7.06
CA GLU A 181 -23.00 4.83 7.25
C GLU A 181 -22.89 3.54 6.43
N ARG A 182 -22.18 3.57 5.31
CA ARG A 182 -22.07 2.45 4.37
C ARG A 182 -20.62 2.04 4.19
N THR A 183 -20.37 0.73 4.14
CA THR A 183 -19.03 0.22 3.83
C THR A 183 -18.74 0.43 2.34
N GLY A 184 -17.63 1.07 2.03
CA GLY A 184 -17.27 1.40 0.65
C GLY A 184 -15.85 1.93 0.52
N MET A 185 -15.43 2.14 -0.73
CA MET A 185 -14.23 2.92 -1.04
C MET A 185 -14.65 4.37 -1.25
N TYR A 186 -14.05 5.29 -0.50
CA TYR A 186 -14.40 6.70 -0.52
C TYR A 186 -13.27 7.53 -1.11
N TYR A 187 -13.63 8.52 -1.91
CA TYR A 187 -12.75 9.57 -2.40
C TYR A 187 -13.11 10.91 -1.75
N LEU A 188 -12.09 11.73 -1.52
CA LEU A 188 -12.24 13.12 -1.15
C LEU A 188 -11.62 14.00 -2.23
N TYR A 189 -12.42 14.88 -2.80
CA TYR A 189 -11.96 15.88 -3.76
C TYR A 189 -12.17 17.28 -3.19
N PHE A 190 -11.18 18.13 -3.39
CA PHE A 190 -11.30 19.56 -3.16
C PHE A 190 -11.39 20.23 -4.53
N MET A 191 -12.41 21.06 -4.73
CA MET A 191 -12.70 21.67 -6.02
C MET A 191 -13.18 23.11 -5.85
N TYR A 192 -12.85 23.97 -6.81
CA TYR A 192 -13.47 25.27 -6.92
C TYR A 192 -13.62 25.68 -8.39
N CYS A 193 -14.65 26.50 -8.63
CA CYS A 193 -15.07 26.92 -9.97
C CYS A 193 -14.72 28.37 -10.30
N ASP A 194 -14.37 29.16 -9.28
CA ASP A 194 -14.08 30.58 -9.46
C ASP A 194 -12.68 30.78 -10.07
N PRO A 195 -12.56 31.36 -11.29
CA PRO A 195 -11.27 31.66 -11.89
C PRO A 195 -10.46 32.70 -11.10
N GLN A 196 -11.09 33.53 -10.26
CA GLN A 196 -10.41 34.51 -9.44
C GLN A 196 -9.58 33.86 -8.32
N LEU A 197 -9.92 32.63 -7.92
CA LEU A 197 -9.17 31.86 -6.92
C LEU A 197 -7.99 31.08 -7.52
N LYS A 198 -7.63 31.32 -8.78
CA LYS A 198 -6.47 30.67 -9.42
C LYS A 198 -5.20 30.89 -8.60
N GLY A 199 -4.52 29.81 -8.21
CA GLY A 199 -3.34 29.85 -7.36
C GLY A 199 -3.62 29.64 -5.86
N THR A 200 -4.84 29.22 -5.51
CA THR A 200 -5.17 28.81 -4.15
C THR A 200 -4.35 27.57 -3.76
N MET A 201 -3.86 27.56 -2.52
CA MET A 201 -3.07 26.48 -1.93
C MET A 201 -3.84 25.83 -0.78
N ILE A 202 -3.61 24.53 -0.56
CA ILE A 202 -4.22 23.76 0.54
C ILE A 202 -3.18 23.37 1.60
N LYS A 203 -3.55 23.52 2.86
CA LYS A 203 -2.77 23.16 4.05
C LYS A 203 -3.67 22.41 5.04
N GLY A 204 -3.12 21.48 5.81
CA GLY A 204 -3.82 20.82 6.91
C GLY A 204 -3.81 19.31 6.77
N ARG A 205 -4.72 18.61 7.44
CA ARG A 205 -4.82 17.15 7.33
C ARG A 205 -6.25 16.64 7.46
N THR A 206 -6.52 15.50 6.83
CA THR A 206 -7.74 14.73 7.05
C THR A 206 -7.42 13.39 7.69
N VAL A 207 -8.26 12.99 8.63
CA VAL A 207 -8.11 11.75 9.40
C VAL A 207 -9.26 10.82 9.07
N TRP A 208 -8.93 9.65 8.55
CA TRP A 208 -9.86 8.63 8.12
C TRP A 208 -9.74 7.48 9.12
N LYS A 209 -10.83 7.14 9.80
CA LYS A 209 -10.81 6.15 10.86
C LYS A 209 -11.91 5.12 10.65
N ASN A 210 -11.56 3.85 10.78
CA ASN A 210 -12.48 2.73 10.77
C ASN A 210 -12.92 2.34 12.21
N PRO A 211 -14.02 1.56 12.35
CA PRO A 211 -14.55 1.14 13.65
C PRO A 211 -13.53 0.44 14.55
N ASP A 212 -12.61 -0.31 13.94
CA ASP A 212 -11.63 -1.17 14.60
C ASP A 212 -10.21 -0.51 14.67
N GLY A 213 -10.07 0.74 14.19
CA GLY A 213 -8.84 1.53 14.27
C GLY A 213 -8.57 2.34 13.00
N TYR A 214 -7.33 2.79 12.82
CA TYR A 214 -6.95 3.63 11.67
C TYR A 214 -6.60 2.83 10.41
N LEU A 215 -6.55 1.51 10.47
CA LEU A 215 -6.16 0.70 9.32
C LEU A 215 -7.23 0.82 8.20
N PRO A 216 -6.83 1.13 6.95
CA PRO A 216 -7.74 1.16 5.82
C PRO A 216 -8.52 -0.14 5.66
N GLY A 217 -9.78 -0.06 5.26
CA GLY A 217 -10.68 -1.20 5.14
C GLY A 217 -10.19 -2.26 4.13
N LYS A 218 -9.46 -1.83 3.10
CA LYS A 218 -8.81 -2.74 2.15
C LYS A 218 -7.68 -3.58 2.79
N MET A 219 -7.01 -3.03 3.80
CA MET A 219 -5.86 -3.65 4.47
C MET A 219 -6.25 -4.33 5.79
N ALA A 220 -7.42 -4.02 6.36
CA ALA A 220 -7.94 -4.61 7.58
C ALA A 220 -7.87 -6.16 7.64
N PRO A 221 -8.30 -6.92 6.60
CA PRO A 221 -8.21 -8.38 6.63
C PRO A 221 -6.78 -8.92 6.54
N LEU A 222 -5.80 -8.13 6.08
CA LEU A 222 -4.40 -8.56 6.03
C LEU A 222 -3.82 -8.69 7.43
N MET A 223 -4.18 -7.79 8.36
CA MET A 223 -3.71 -7.86 9.75
C MET A 223 -4.10 -9.19 10.41
N THR A 224 -5.34 -9.64 10.24
CA THR A 224 -5.82 -10.91 10.79
C THR A 224 -5.17 -12.11 10.09
N PHE A 225 -5.01 -12.04 8.76
CA PHE A 225 -4.28 -13.05 7.99
C PHE A 225 -2.84 -13.23 8.48
N PHE A 226 -2.07 -12.15 8.62
CA PHE A 226 -0.68 -12.22 9.11
C PHE A 226 -0.60 -12.68 10.56
N GLY A 227 -1.58 -12.33 11.41
CA GLY A 227 -1.68 -12.86 12.77
C GLY A 227 -1.87 -14.39 12.80
N LEU A 228 -2.81 -14.92 12.00
CA LEU A 228 -3.04 -16.37 11.88
C LEU A 228 -1.83 -17.10 11.26
N MET A 229 -1.22 -16.51 10.23
CA MET A 229 -0.01 -17.06 9.62
C MET A 229 1.17 -17.07 10.59
N SER A 230 1.30 -16.04 11.44
CA SER A 230 2.31 -16.02 12.49
C SER A 230 2.15 -17.19 13.47
N LEU A 231 0.92 -17.46 13.91
CA LEU A 231 0.64 -18.62 14.75
C LEU A 231 0.95 -19.94 14.04
N ALA A 232 0.59 -20.07 12.75
CA ALA A 232 0.87 -21.26 11.96
C ALA A 232 2.38 -21.51 11.80
N TYR A 233 3.16 -20.46 11.51
CA TYR A 233 4.62 -20.54 11.44
C TYR A 233 5.27 -20.84 12.80
N LEU A 234 4.71 -20.35 13.90
CA LEU A 234 5.16 -20.69 15.24
C LEU A 234 4.95 -22.17 15.54
N VAL A 235 3.76 -22.72 15.24
CA VAL A 235 3.48 -24.16 15.40
C VAL A 235 4.41 -25.00 14.53
N LEU A 236 4.58 -24.62 13.26
CA LEU A 236 5.51 -25.28 12.34
C LEU A 236 6.95 -25.22 12.85
N GLY A 237 7.40 -24.06 13.33
CA GLY A 237 8.73 -23.85 13.89
C GLY A 237 8.99 -24.70 15.13
N LEU A 238 8.02 -24.78 16.04
CA LEU A 238 8.10 -25.64 17.22
C LEU A 238 8.15 -27.14 16.84
N ALA A 239 7.24 -27.58 15.97
CA ALA A 239 7.21 -28.96 15.50
C ALA A 239 8.52 -29.34 14.80
N TRP A 240 9.03 -28.46 13.94
CA TRP A 240 10.32 -28.63 13.27
C TRP A 240 11.48 -28.64 14.26
N PHE A 241 11.52 -27.72 15.23
CA PHE A 241 12.57 -27.63 16.23
C PHE A 241 12.63 -28.88 17.12
N LEU A 242 11.48 -29.40 17.57
CA LEU A 242 11.41 -30.65 18.33
C LEU A 242 11.97 -31.83 17.54
N ARG A 243 11.58 -31.97 16.27
CA ARG A 243 12.11 -33.01 15.37
C ARG A 243 13.59 -32.84 15.10
N PHE A 244 14.02 -31.60 14.90
CA PHE A 244 15.41 -31.24 14.73
C PHE A 244 16.16 -31.78 15.94
N VAL A 245 15.88 -31.32 17.17
CA VAL A 245 16.54 -31.76 18.43
C VAL A 245 16.57 -33.27 18.62
N GLN A 246 15.46 -33.98 18.34
CA GLN A 246 15.41 -35.44 18.44
C GLN A 246 16.39 -36.15 17.50
N LEU A 247 16.63 -35.59 16.31
CA LEU A 247 17.43 -36.18 15.24
C LEU A 247 18.78 -35.47 15.06
N TRP A 248 19.30 -34.77 16.09
CA TRP A 248 20.54 -33.96 15.95
C TRP A 248 21.77 -34.74 15.47
N LYS A 249 21.81 -36.04 15.71
CA LYS A 249 22.94 -36.89 15.29
C LYS A 249 22.98 -37.15 13.79
N ASP A 250 21.85 -37.07 13.10
CA ASP A 250 21.71 -37.44 11.68
C ASP A 250 21.44 -36.23 10.77
N ILE A 251 21.82 -35.01 11.20
CA ILE A 251 21.51 -33.78 10.46
C ILE A 251 22.39 -33.62 9.21
N ILE A 252 21.73 -33.54 8.06
CA ILE A 252 22.32 -33.13 6.78
C ILE A 252 22.27 -31.60 6.62
N GLN A 253 23.24 -31.00 5.92
CA GLN A 253 23.33 -29.55 5.62
C GLN A 253 22.01 -28.92 5.14
N LEU A 254 21.20 -29.66 4.37
CA LEU A 254 19.89 -29.24 3.88
C LEU A 254 18.93 -28.81 5.00
N HIS A 255 18.93 -29.51 6.13
CA HIS A 255 18.03 -29.22 7.25
C HIS A 255 18.35 -27.87 7.92
N TYR A 256 19.62 -27.44 7.93
CA TYR A 256 20.00 -26.12 8.41
C TYR A 256 19.39 -25.02 7.53
N TYR A 257 19.44 -25.19 6.21
CA TYR A 257 18.81 -24.23 5.30
C TYR A 257 17.29 -24.20 5.43
N ILE A 258 16.63 -25.36 5.59
CA ILE A 258 15.18 -25.42 5.86
C ILE A 258 14.84 -24.69 7.16
N THR A 259 15.61 -24.93 8.23
CA THR A 259 15.45 -24.24 9.52
C THR A 259 15.58 -22.73 9.34
N GLY A 260 16.56 -22.28 8.55
CA GLY A 260 16.74 -20.87 8.20
C GLY A 260 15.54 -20.28 7.45
N VAL A 261 14.96 -21.00 6.48
CA VAL A 261 13.75 -20.56 5.76
C VAL A 261 12.54 -20.46 6.68
N ILE A 262 12.36 -21.42 7.59
CA ILE A 262 11.28 -21.37 8.60
C ILE A 262 11.47 -20.17 9.53
N ALA A 263 12.69 -19.92 9.99
CA ALA A 263 13.02 -18.77 10.83
C ALA A 263 12.78 -17.43 10.11
N LEU A 264 13.18 -17.31 8.84
CA LEU A 264 12.89 -16.14 8.01
C LEU A 264 11.38 -15.95 7.81
N GLY A 265 10.63 -17.05 7.61
CA GLY A 265 9.17 -17.04 7.53
C GLY A 265 8.52 -16.53 8.81
N MET A 266 8.97 -16.99 9.98
CA MET A 266 8.51 -16.49 11.29
C MET A 266 8.78 -15.00 11.46
N CYS A 267 9.98 -14.53 11.10
CA CYS A 267 10.35 -13.12 11.20
C CYS A 267 9.50 -12.25 10.27
N GLU A 268 9.34 -12.66 9.00
CA GLU A 268 8.54 -11.95 8.02
C GLU A 268 7.10 -11.74 8.51
N VAL A 269 6.39 -12.81 8.88
CA VAL A 269 4.98 -12.70 9.30
C VAL A 269 4.82 -11.90 10.58
N ALA A 270 5.78 -11.97 11.50
CA ALA A 270 5.77 -11.19 12.73
C ALA A 270 5.97 -9.69 12.47
N ILE A 271 6.91 -9.33 11.60
CA ILE A 271 7.17 -7.92 11.25
C ILE A 271 5.98 -7.34 10.48
N TRP A 272 5.39 -8.07 9.53
CA TRP A 272 4.17 -7.65 8.84
C TRP A 272 3.01 -7.44 9.81
N TYR A 273 2.78 -8.38 10.73
CA TYR A 273 1.76 -8.21 11.77
C TYR A 273 2.01 -6.95 12.61
N PHE A 274 3.25 -6.73 13.04
CA PHE A 274 3.63 -5.55 13.82
C PHE A 274 3.44 -4.25 13.03
N GLU A 275 3.78 -4.22 11.73
CA GLU A 275 3.52 -3.09 10.85
C GLU A 275 2.02 -2.74 10.83
N TYR A 276 1.16 -3.72 10.56
CA TYR A 276 -0.29 -3.50 10.50
C TYR A 276 -0.87 -3.11 11.86
N ALA A 277 -0.39 -3.70 12.96
CA ALA A 277 -0.84 -3.36 14.31
C ALA A 277 -0.45 -1.92 14.70
N ASN A 278 0.78 -1.49 14.37
CA ASN A 278 1.21 -0.12 14.59
C ASN A 278 0.41 0.84 13.71
N PHE A 279 0.24 0.53 12.42
CA PHE A 279 -0.52 1.36 11.50
C PHE A 279 -1.99 1.51 11.95
N ASN A 280 -2.60 0.44 12.47
CA ASN A 280 -3.95 0.50 13.03
C ASN A 280 -4.06 1.42 14.26
N SER A 281 -2.97 1.58 15.01
CA SER A 281 -2.93 2.38 16.24
C SER A 281 -2.56 3.84 15.99
N THR A 282 -1.60 4.10 15.10
CA THR A 282 -1.06 5.45 14.84
C THR A 282 -1.73 6.15 13.66
N GLY A 283 -2.29 5.40 12.71
CA GLY A 283 -2.83 5.94 11.45
C GLY A 283 -1.79 6.42 10.45
N SER A 284 -0.52 6.18 10.70
CA SER A 284 0.59 6.48 9.79
C SER A 284 1.46 5.25 9.59
N ARG A 285 1.91 4.98 8.36
CA ARG A 285 2.80 3.82 8.10
C ARG A 285 4.23 4.15 8.55
N PRO A 286 4.79 3.41 9.53
CA PRO A 286 6.17 3.60 9.95
C PRO A 286 7.13 3.04 8.90
N MET A 287 7.73 3.92 8.10
CA MET A 287 8.53 3.55 6.93
C MET A 287 9.68 2.59 7.26
N GLY A 288 10.33 2.75 8.42
CA GLY A 288 11.41 1.85 8.85
C GLY A 288 10.94 0.41 9.03
N ILE A 289 9.79 0.20 9.67
CA ILE A 289 9.23 -1.15 9.89
C ILE A 289 8.80 -1.75 8.55
N THR A 290 8.15 -0.95 7.68
CA THR A 290 7.78 -1.39 6.32
C THR A 290 9.00 -1.79 5.50
N LEU A 291 10.11 -1.05 5.58
CA LEU A 291 11.36 -1.40 4.88
C LEU A 291 11.89 -2.75 5.35
N TRP A 292 11.98 -2.96 6.68
CA TRP A 292 12.37 -4.25 7.22
C TRP A 292 11.42 -5.37 6.76
N ALA A 293 10.10 -5.16 6.83
CA ALA A 293 9.10 -6.15 6.41
C ALA A 293 9.33 -6.60 4.95
N VAL A 294 9.47 -5.60 4.06
CA VAL A 294 9.73 -5.80 2.63
C VAL A 294 11.06 -6.49 2.36
N THR A 295 12.13 -6.11 3.05
CA THR A 295 13.44 -6.74 2.90
C THR A 295 13.38 -8.20 3.36
N PHE A 296 12.78 -8.50 4.51
CA PHE A 296 12.61 -9.89 4.97
C PHE A 296 11.79 -10.74 3.99
N THR A 297 10.71 -10.17 3.43
CA THR A 297 9.93 -10.82 2.37
C THR A 297 10.79 -11.13 1.14
N SER A 298 11.56 -10.15 0.65
CA SER A 298 12.43 -10.31 -0.52
C SER A 298 13.56 -11.32 -0.29
N VAL A 299 14.18 -11.29 0.91
CA VAL A 299 15.22 -12.25 1.31
C VAL A 299 14.62 -13.65 1.34
N LYS A 300 13.50 -13.85 2.03
CA LYS A 300 12.86 -15.17 2.13
C LYS A 300 12.47 -15.70 0.74
N LYS A 301 11.84 -14.86 -0.10
CA LYS A 301 11.48 -15.20 -1.49
C LYS A 301 12.69 -15.65 -2.31
N THR A 302 13.84 -14.99 -2.14
CA THR A 302 15.08 -15.30 -2.85
C THR A 302 15.71 -16.59 -2.32
N VAL A 303 15.89 -16.71 -1.01
CA VAL A 303 16.49 -17.88 -0.35
C VAL A 303 15.67 -19.14 -0.66
N SER A 304 14.34 -19.07 -0.58
CA SER A 304 13.47 -20.21 -0.91
C SER A 304 13.62 -20.67 -2.36
N ARG A 305 13.66 -19.75 -3.34
CA ARG A 305 13.85 -20.10 -4.75
C ARG A 305 15.23 -20.69 -5.03
N LEU A 306 16.28 -20.11 -4.44
CA LEU A 306 17.64 -20.62 -4.54
C LEU A 306 17.77 -22.02 -3.92
N LEU A 307 17.13 -22.24 -2.77
CA LEU A 307 17.10 -23.54 -2.11
C LEU A 307 16.38 -24.57 -2.98
N LEU A 308 15.17 -24.26 -3.50
CA LEU A 308 14.44 -25.15 -4.40
C LEU A 308 15.25 -25.49 -5.66
N LEU A 309 15.94 -24.50 -6.25
CA LEU A 309 16.83 -24.72 -7.38
C LEU A 309 18.03 -25.60 -7.01
N ALA A 310 18.68 -25.35 -5.89
CA ALA A 310 19.81 -26.18 -5.42
C ALA A 310 19.39 -27.63 -5.17
N VAL A 311 18.22 -27.86 -4.55
CA VAL A 311 17.67 -29.19 -4.27
C VAL A 311 17.30 -29.93 -5.56
N SER A 312 16.61 -29.26 -6.50
CA SER A 312 16.27 -29.85 -7.81
C SER A 312 17.50 -30.21 -8.65
N MET A 313 18.61 -29.50 -8.47
CA MET A 313 19.91 -29.85 -9.06
C MET A 313 20.62 -31.03 -8.36
N GLY A 314 20.06 -31.54 -7.27
CA GLY A 314 20.56 -32.70 -6.52
C GLY A 314 21.59 -32.36 -5.44
N TYR A 315 21.68 -31.10 -5.00
CA TYR A 315 22.57 -30.71 -3.89
C TYR A 315 22.21 -31.43 -2.59
N GLY A 316 23.20 -32.02 -1.93
CA GLY A 316 23.04 -32.73 -0.67
C GLY A 316 22.52 -34.18 -0.81
N VAL A 317 21.94 -34.57 -1.95
CA VAL A 317 21.44 -35.94 -2.20
C VAL A 317 22.30 -36.68 -3.24
N VAL A 318 22.53 -36.06 -4.40
CA VAL A 318 23.20 -36.71 -5.55
C VAL A 318 24.58 -36.12 -5.82
N ARG A 319 24.81 -34.85 -5.45
CA ARG A 319 26.10 -34.17 -5.64
C ARG A 319 26.53 -33.41 -4.38
N PRO A 320 27.78 -33.59 -3.91
CA PRO A 320 28.28 -32.90 -2.72
C PRO A 320 28.58 -31.41 -2.95
N THR A 321 28.82 -30.98 -4.21
CA THR A 321 29.03 -29.55 -4.55
C THR A 321 28.46 -29.21 -5.94
N LEU A 322 27.98 -27.96 -6.13
CA LEU A 322 27.45 -27.46 -7.41
C LEU A 322 28.53 -26.99 -8.41
N GLY A 323 29.82 -27.03 -8.06
CA GLY A 323 30.92 -26.59 -8.93
C GLY A 323 30.74 -25.17 -9.48
N GLY A 324 31.15 -24.93 -10.74
CA GLY A 324 31.04 -23.63 -11.41
C GLY A 324 29.62 -23.13 -11.69
N LEU A 325 28.59 -23.98 -11.54
CA LEU A 325 27.19 -23.56 -11.69
C LEU A 325 26.71 -22.69 -10.51
N THR A 326 27.37 -22.80 -9.35
CA THR A 326 27.05 -22.04 -8.14
C THR A 326 27.05 -20.54 -8.40
N PHE A 327 28.03 -20.02 -9.16
CA PHE A 327 28.13 -18.59 -9.46
C PHE A 327 26.94 -18.09 -10.30
N LYS A 328 26.49 -18.89 -11.28
CA LYS A 328 25.32 -18.56 -12.11
C LYS A 328 24.04 -18.50 -11.28
N VAL A 329 23.87 -19.46 -10.38
CA VAL A 329 22.71 -19.55 -9.47
C VAL A 329 22.69 -18.38 -8.49
N VAL A 330 23.84 -18.06 -7.88
CA VAL A 330 23.97 -16.91 -6.97
C VAL A 330 23.72 -15.60 -7.68
N PHE A 331 24.26 -15.41 -8.89
CA PHE A 331 24.02 -14.21 -9.69
C PHE A 331 22.53 -14.05 -10.04
N LEU A 332 21.87 -15.13 -10.47
CA LEU A 332 20.43 -15.11 -10.73
C LEU A 332 19.62 -14.76 -9.46
N GLY A 333 20.02 -15.30 -8.31
CA GLY A 333 19.43 -14.96 -7.01
C GLY A 333 19.60 -13.49 -6.63
N LEU A 334 20.78 -12.91 -6.88
CA LEU A 334 21.04 -11.50 -6.61
C LEU A 334 20.18 -10.58 -7.48
N VAL A 335 20.09 -10.87 -8.78
CA VAL A 335 19.24 -10.10 -9.71
C VAL A 335 17.76 -10.19 -9.29
N TYR A 336 17.32 -11.39 -8.90
CA TYR A 336 15.96 -11.59 -8.39
C TYR A 336 15.68 -10.83 -7.10
N PHE A 337 16.63 -10.85 -6.15
CA PHE A 337 16.50 -10.14 -4.89
C PHE A 337 16.31 -8.63 -5.12
N VAL A 338 17.15 -8.02 -5.94
CA VAL A 338 17.08 -6.58 -6.26
C VAL A 338 15.77 -6.23 -6.96
N ALA A 339 15.34 -7.04 -7.93
CA ALA A 339 14.09 -6.82 -8.64
C ALA A 339 12.86 -6.97 -7.72
N SER A 340 12.87 -8.00 -6.86
CA SER A 340 11.81 -8.26 -5.87
C SER A 340 11.73 -7.12 -4.84
N GLU A 341 12.87 -6.68 -4.30
CA GLU A 341 12.90 -5.62 -3.30
C GLU A 341 12.43 -4.27 -3.88
N ALA A 342 12.86 -3.93 -5.09
CA ALA A 342 12.37 -2.74 -5.79
C ALA A 342 10.85 -2.76 -6.01
N LEU A 343 10.30 -3.92 -6.42
CA LEU A 343 8.86 -4.08 -6.60
C LEU A 343 8.10 -3.91 -5.28
N GLU A 344 8.53 -4.60 -4.22
CA GLU A 344 7.87 -4.57 -2.91
C GLU A 344 7.93 -3.18 -2.26
N ILE A 345 9.05 -2.46 -2.40
CA ILE A 345 9.17 -1.06 -1.96
C ILE A 345 8.19 -0.19 -2.73
N PHE A 346 8.14 -0.34 -4.05
CA PHE A 346 7.23 0.45 -4.89
C PHE A 346 5.76 0.18 -4.55
N GLU A 347 5.37 -1.07 -4.29
CA GLU A 347 3.99 -1.42 -3.96
C GLU A 347 3.56 -0.94 -2.57
N ASN A 348 4.48 -0.88 -1.60
CA ASN A 348 4.16 -0.53 -0.22
C ASN A 348 4.42 0.93 0.15
N LEU A 349 5.34 1.59 -0.54
CA LEU A 349 5.78 2.96 -0.26
C LEU A 349 5.55 3.92 -1.44
N GLY A 350 5.25 3.40 -2.64
CA GLY A 350 4.95 4.21 -3.81
C GLY A 350 3.65 4.99 -3.63
N ASN A 351 3.77 6.32 -3.56
CA ASN A 351 2.65 7.23 -3.35
C ASN A 351 1.61 7.11 -4.48
N ILE A 352 0.35 7.28 -4.10
CA ILE A 352 -0.85 7.15 -4.92
C ILE A 352 -0.95 8.38 -5.82
N ASN A 353 -0.21 8.40 -6.91
CA ASN A 353 -0.54 9.25 -8.04
C ASN A 353 -1.16 8.37 -9.12
N ASP A 354 -2.33 8.76 -9.63
CA ASP A 354 -3.13 8.07 -10.66
C ASP A 354 -2.38 7.74 -11.98
N PHE A 355 -1.12 8.19 -12.13
CA PHE A 355 -0.20 7.79 -13.19
C PHE A 355 0.58 6.48 -12.91
N SER A 356 0.38 5.87 -11.74
CA SER A 356 1.13 4.72 -11.20
C SER A 356 0.93 3.39 -11.96
N GLY A 357 -0.17 3.22 -12.69
CA GLY A 357 -0.45 1.95 -13.39
C GLY A 357 0.65 1.52 -14.38
N LYS A 358 1.22 2.48 -15.14
CA LYS A 358 2.32 2.21 -16.07
C LYS A 358 3.64 1.96 -15.35
N ALA A 359 3.91 2.69 -14.27
CA ALA A 359 5.11 2.50 -13.46
C ALA A 359 5.10 1.15 -12.72
N LYS A 360 3.95 0.71 -12.21
CA LYS A 360 3.77 -0.62 -11.61
C LYS A 360 4.13 -1.74 -12.60
N LEU A 361 3.63 -1.63 -13.84
CA LEU A 361 3.92 -2.62 -14.87
C LEU A 361 5.43 -2.78 -15.12
N PHE A 362 6.16 -1.67 -15.09
CA PHE A 362 7.62 -1.66 -15.29
C PHE A 362 8.38 -2.46 -14.21
N PHE A 363 7.95 -2.43 -12.96
CA PHE A 363 8.57 -3.21 -11.87
C PHE A 363 8.09 -4.67 -11.83
N VAL A 364 6.84 -4.94 -12.18
CA VAL A 364 6.27 -6.30 -12.17
C VAL A 364 6.87 -7.17 -13.28
N LEU A 365 7.07 -6.62 -14.48
CA LEU A 365 7.52 -7.39 -15.65
C LEU A 365 8.89 -8.09 -15.46
N PRO A 366 9.95 -7.44 -14.96
CA PRO A 366 11.23 -8.11 -14.73
C PRO A 366 11.13 -9.26 -13.71
N VAL A 367 10.37 -9.08 -12.63
CA VAL A 367 10.21 -10.09 -11.57
C VAL A 367 9.50 -11.33 -12.11
N THR A 368 8.44 -11.14 -12.90
CA THR A 368 7.68 -12.28 -13.48
C THR A 368 8.51 -13.07 -14.48
N VAL A 369 9.33 -12.41 -15.31
CA VAL A 369 10.26 -13.08 -16.22
C VAL A 369 11.27 -13.93 -15.44
N LEU A 370 11.85 -13.38 -14.36
CA LEU A 370 12.79 -14.12 -13.51
C LEU A 370 12.10 -15.32 -12.83
N ASP A 371 10.86 -15.16 -12.37
CA ASP A 371 10.06 -16.26 -11.80
C ASP A 371 9.86 -17.40 -12.80
N VAL A 372 9.52 -17.08 -14.05
CA VAL A 372 9.40 -18.09 -15.13
C VAL A 372 10.74 -18.77 -15.38
N CYS A 373 11.86 -18.02 -15.41
CA CYS A 373 13.19 -18.60 -15.55
C CYS A 373 13.53 -19.57 -14.41
N PHE A 374 13.23 -19.22 -13.16
CA PHE A 374 13.42 -20.11 -12.02
C PHE A 374 12.60 -21.40 -12.16
N ILE A 375 11.31 -21.27 -12.49
CA ILE A 375 10.40 -22.41 -12.63
C ILE A 375 10.90 -23.37 -13.71
N LEU A 376 11.21 -22.88 -14.90
CA LEU A 376 11.71 -23.70 -16.01
C LEU A 376 13.02 -24.39 -15.66
N TRP A 377 13.94 -23.69 -14.98
CA TRP A 377 15.22 -24.27 -14.59
C TRP A 377 15.07 -25.32 -13.49
N ILE A 378 14.20 -25.09 -12.50
CA ILE A 378 13.87 -26.06 -11.45
C ILE A 378 13.30 -27.33 -12.09
N PHE A 379 12.30 -27.23 -12.96
CA PHE A 379 11.70 -28.39 -13.62
C PHE A 379 12.71 -29.15 -14.49
N SER A 380 13.49 -28.44 -15.31
CA SER A 380 14.52 -29.08 -16.15
C SER A 380 15.59 -29.79 -15.30
N SER A 381 16.01 -29.18 -14.19
CA SER A 381 16.99 -29.77 -13.28
C SER A 381 16.43 -30.99 -12.58
N LEU A 382 15.18 -30.91 -12.10
CA LEU A 382 14.49 -32.00 -11.44
C LEU A 382 14.33 -33.20 -12.37
N SER A 383 13.87 -33.00 -13.62
CA SER A 383 13.73 -34.08 -14.60
C SER A 383 15.05 -34.81 -14.85
N ARG A 384 16.16 -34.07 -15.04
CA ARG A 384 17.49 -34.67 -15.22
C ARG A 384 17.97 -35.44 -13.99
N THR A 385 17.63 -34.96 -12.78
CA THR A 385 17.97 -35.64 -11.54
C THR A 385 17.15 -36.92 -11.36
N LEU A 386 15.86 -36.89 -11.67
CA LEU A 386 14.97 -38.05 -11.64
C LEU A 386 15.41 -39.13 -12.63
N GLU A 387 15.71 -38.77 -13.88
CA GLU A 387 16.22 -39.72 -14.88
C GLU A 387 17.50 -40.42 -14.41
N LYS A 388 18.45 -39.67 -13.83
CA LYS A 388 19.69 -40.25 -13.28
C LYS A 388 19.43 -41.19 -12.11
N LEU A 389 18.51 -40.82 -11.21
CA LEU A 389 18.13 -41.68 -10.08
C LEU A 389 17.41 -42.95 -10.55
N GLN A 390 16.55 -42.87 -11.56
CA GLN A 390 15.88 -44.03 -12.15
C GLN A 390 16.88 -44.98 -12.82
N VAL A 391 17.84 -44.46 -13.57
CA VAL A 391 18.89 -45.28 -14.19
C VAL A 391 19.75 -45.95 -13.11
N MET A 392 20.16 -45.21 -12.07
CA MET A 392 20.94 -45.75 -10.97
C MET A 392 20.18 -46.85 -10.21
N PHE A 393 18.89 -46.65 -9.96
CA PHE A 393 18.03 -47.64 -9.31
C PHE A 393 17.85 -48.90 -10.16
N CYS A 394 17.65 -48.75 -11.48
CA CYS A 394 17.53 -49.87 -12.43
C CYS A 394 18.84 -50.67 -12.55
N VAL A 395 19.99 -49.99 -12.57
CA VAL A 395 21.32 -50.63 -12.55
C VAL A 395 21.53 -51.38 -11.23
N MET A 396 21.13 -50.81 -10.10
CA MET A 396 21.24 -51.46 -8.79
C MET A 396 20.37 -52.73 -8.70
N LEU A 397 19.15 -52.70 -9.25
CA LEU A 397 18.28 -53.87 -9.38
C LEU A 397 18.86 -54.93 -10.33
N SER A 398 19.53 -54.51 -11.40
CA SER A 398 20.14 -55.45 -12.37
C SER A 398 21.40 -56.14 -11.83
N PHE A 399 22.10 -55.53 -10.86
CA PHE A 399 23.30 -56.11 -10.21
C PHE A 399 22.96 -57.01 -9.01
N HIS A 400 21.70 -57.04 -8.55
CA HIS A 400 21.22 -57.95 -7.50
C HIS A 400 19.95 -58.69 -7.98
N PRO A 401 20.04 -59.64 -8.92
CA PRO A 401 18.88 -60.43 -9.35
C PRO A 401 18.42 -61.44 -8.29
N ASP A 402 19.31 -61.85 -7.38
CA ASP A 402 19.02 -62.81 -6.30
C ASP A 402 19.47 -62.27 -4.94
N ARG A 403 18.55 -61.60 -4.23
CA ARG A 403 18.39 -61.72 -2.78
C ARG A 403 16.99 -61.29 -2.36
#